data_AF-A0A957NIT1-F1
#
_entry.id   AF-A0A957NIT1-F1
#
_cell.length_a   1.000
_cell.length_b   1.000
_cell.length_c   1.000
_cell.angle_alpha   90.00
_cell.angle_beta   90.00
_cell.angle_gamma   90.00
#
_symmetry.space_group_name_H-M   'P 1'
#
loop_
_entity.id
_entity.type
_entity.pdbx_description
1 polymer ?
#
loop_
_entity_poly.entity_id
_entity_poly.type
_entity_poly.pdbx_seq_one_letter_code
_entity_poly.pdbx_strand_id
1 'polypeptide(L)'
;MGVELLENTAITDYAAMDSPAITNEQAVYVANGYLAEHVSTCFGAAEPVLLFLERLTWQVLVYFKQPFMKPFNLAFLDVDAETGKVYPFTEYQIETLLTRADAFAKLNPPSATPGG
;
A
#
# COMPACT_ATOMS: atom_id res chain seq x y z
N MET A 1 -55.67 1.02 1.07
CA MET A 1 -54.46 0.30 1.54
C MET A 1 -53.27 0.95 0.87
N GLY A 2 -52.64 1.90 1.56
CA GLY A 2 -51.45 2.59 1.08
C GLY A 2 -50.22 1.82 1.52
N VAL A 3 -49.35 1.50 0.57
CA VAL A 3 -47.98 1.06 0.84
C VAL A 3 -47.13 2.32 0.92
N GLU A 4 -46.82 2.76 2.14
CA GLU A 4 -45.77 3.75 2.36
C GLU A 4 -44.45 3.13 1.93
N LEU A 5 -43.87 3.69 0.87
CA LEU A 5 -42.48 3.48 0.49
C LEU A 5 -41.63 4.08 1.61
N LEU A 6 -41.05 3.23 2.46
CA LEU A 6 -39.95 3.64 3.31
C LEU A 6 -38.79 4.03 2.39
N GLU A 7 -38.67 5.33 2.14
CA GLU A 7 -37.50 5.91 1.50
C GLU A 7 -36.28 5.55 2.35
N ASN A 8 -35.46 4.63 1.84
CA ASN A 8 -34.15 4.27 2.36
C ASN A 8 -33.23 5.51 2.35
N THR A 9 -33.40 6.37 3.34
CA THR A 9 -32.50 7.49 3.68
C THR A 9 -31.34 6.96 4.51
N ALA A 10 -30.56 6.05 3.91
CA ALA A 10 -29.30 5.56 4.46
C ALA A 10 -28.18 5.61 3.41
N ILE A 11 -28.28 6.54 2.47
CA ILE A 11 -27.21 6.88 1.54
C ILE A 11 -27.11 8.39 1.61
N THR A 12 -25.90 8.90 1.87
CA THR A 12 -25.51 10.32 1.96
C THR A 12 -25.33 10.84 3.39
N ASP A 13 -24.35 10.30 4.10
CA ASP A 13 -23.55 11.11 5.04
C ASP A 13 -22.05 10.76 4.96
N TYR A 14 -21.55 10.52 3.74
CA TYR A 14 -20.11 10.43 3.48
C TYR A 14 -19.46 11.82 3.30
N ALA A 15 -20.27 12.88 3.22
CA ALA A 15 -19.80 14.25 2.99
C ALA A 15 -19.34 14.97 4.25
N ALA A 16 -19.66 14.44 5.44
CA ALA A 16 -19.17 14.94 6.73
C ALA A 16 -17.94 14.18 7.27
N MET A 17 -17.46 13.15 6.56
CA MET A 17 -16.20 12.49 6.90
C MET A 17 -15.05 13.41 6.51
N ASP A 18 -14.20 13.74 7.48
CA ASP A 18 -12.99 14.56 7.26
C ASP A 18 -12.27 14.04 6.02
N SER A 19 -12.14 14.91 5.01
CA SER A 19 -11.42 14.57 3.80
C SER A 19 -9.94 14.34 4.15
N PRO A 20 -9.27 13.36 3.52
CA PRO A 20 -7.86 13.12 3.81
C PRO A 20 -7.06 14.39 3.52
N ALA A 21 -6.21 14.78 4.47
CA ALA A 21 -5.38 15.97 4.33
C ALA A 21 -4.26 15.76 3.30
N ILE A 22 -3.84 14.50 3.10
CA ILE A 22 -2.90 14.13 2.04
C ILE A 22 -3.58 13.31 0.93
N THR A 23 -3.15 13.52 -0.31
CA THR A 23 -3.67 12.79 -1.46
C THR A 23 -3.11 11.37 -1.54
N ASN A 24 -3.72 10.56 -2.40
CA ASN A 24 -3.24 9.24 -2.78
C ASN A 24 -1.79 9.29 -3.33
N GLU A 25 -1.43 10.27 -4.17
CA GLU A 25 -0.06 10.40 -4.67
C GLU A 25 0.93 10.75 -3.55
N GLN A 26 0.53 11.61 -2.62
CA GLN A 26 1.36 11.98 -1.47
C GLN A 26 1.59 10.79 -0.55
N ALA A 27 0.57 9.96 -0.30
CA ALA A 27 0.71 8.74 0.48
C ALA A 27 1.71 7.76 -0.17
N VAL A 28 1.62 7.56 -1.49
CA VAL A 28 2.58 6.74 -2.25
C VAL A 28 3.98 7.32 -2.20
N TYR A 29 4.13 8.65 -2.32
CA TYR A 29 5.43 9.31 -2.25
C TYR A 29 6.10 9.09 -0.88
N VAL A 30 5.36 9.34 0.21
CA VAL A 30 5.85 9.14 1.57
C VAL A 30 6.21 7.67 1.82
N ALA A 31 5.37 6.74 1.39
CA ALA A 31 5.62 5.31 1.53
C ALA A 31 6.89 4.86 0.79
N ASN A 32 7.11 5.36 -0.44
CA ASN A 32 8.35 5.09 -1.17
C ASN A 32 9.59 5.65 -0.45
N GLY A 33 9.48 6.82 0.18
CA GLY A 33 10.54 7.40 1.01
C GLY A 33 10.91 6.47 2.18
N TYR A 34 9.91 6.03 2.94
CA TYR A 34 10.11 5.10 4.05
C TYR A 34 10.73 3.77 3.60
N LEU A 35 10.24 3.17 2.50
CA LEU A 35 10.77 1.92 1.98
C LEU A 35 12.24 2.06 1.54
N ALA A 36 12.61 3.17 0.91
CA ALA A 36 13.98 3.41 0.49
C ALA A 36 14.93 3.60 1.67
N GLU A 37 14.48 4.25 2.75
CA GLU A 37 15.28 4.52 3.94
C GLU A 37 15.42 3.32 4.87
N HIS A 38 14.34 2.57 5.08
CA HIS A 38 14.28 1.55 6.14
C HIS A 38 14.24 0.11 5.64
N VAL A 39 13.96 -0.13 4.36
CA VAL A 39 13.82 -1.49 3.80
C VAL A 39 14.84 -1.74 2.69
N SER A 40 14.63 -1.17 1.51
CA SER A 40 15.52 -1.23 0.34
C SER A 40 14.90 -0.49 -0.84
N THR A 41 15.74 0.03 -1.73
CA THR A 41 15.34 0.65 -3.01
C THR A 41 14.73 -0.34 -4.01
N CYS A 42 14.83 -1.65 -3.76
CA CYS A 42 14.16 -2.70 -4.53
C CYS A 42 12.67 -2.84 -4.20
N PHE A 43 12.15 -2.09 -3.23
CA PHE A 43 10.73 -2.04 -2.91
C PHE A 43 10.08 -0.79 -3.50
N GLY A 44 8.77 -0.83 -3.68
CA GLY A 44 7.96 0.31 -4.08
C GLY A 44 6.58 0.25 -3.47
N ALA A 45 5.90 1.40 -3.50
CA ALA A 45 4.52 1.57 -3.06
C ALA A 45 3.62 1.95 -4.24
N ALA A 46 2.40 1.41 -4.27
CA ALA A 46 1.38 1.72 -5.28
C ALA A 46 -0.04 1.55 -4.71
N GLU A 47 -1.04 1.84 -5.53
CA GLU A 47 -2.45 1.49 -5.29
C GLU A 47 -2.97 1.83 -3.88
N PRO A 48 -2.86 3.10 -3.43
CA PRO A 48 -3.37 3.52 -2.14
C PRO A 48 -4.89 3.36 -2.06
N VAL A 49 -5.36 2.69 -1.00
CA VAL A 49 -6.77 2.56 -0.67
C VAL A 49 -7.04 3.33 0.61
N LEU A 50 -8.06 4.20 0.59
CA LEU A 50 -8.47 4.96 1.77
C LEU A 50 -9.35 4.08 2.67
N LEU A 51 -8.94 3.88 3.91
CA LEU A 51 -9.66 3.10 4.90
C LEU A 51 -10.10 3.99 6.07
N PHE A 52 -11.39 3.89 6.41
CA PHE A 52 -11.99 4.49 7.59
C PHE A 52 -12.10 3.43 8.68
N LEU A 53 -11.00 3.18 9.39
CA LEU A 53 -10.96 2.31 10.56
C LEU A 53 -11.12 3.18 11.83
N GLU A 54 -10.19 3.11 12.77
CA GLU A 54 -10.15 4.01 13.94
C GLU A 54 -9.67 5.42 13.57
N ARG A 55 -8.94 5.53 12.46
CA ARG A 55 -8.41 6.77 11.89
C ARG A 55 -8.36 6.67 10.38
N LEU A 56 -8.43 7.81 9.70
CA LEU A 56 -8.34 7.84 8.26
C LEU A 56 -6.94 7.44 7.80
N THR A 57 -6.85 6.33 7.06
CA THR A 57 -5.57 5.69 6.74
C THR A 57 -5.49 5.38 5.25
N TRP A 58 -4.41 5.79 4.61
CA TRP A 58 -4.01 5.28 3.31
C TRP A 58 -3.29 3.96 3.49
N GLN A 59 -3.93 2.87 3.10
CA GLN A 59 -3.27 1.58 2.98
C GLN A 59 -2.66 1.45 1.58
N VAL A 60 -1.34 1.49 1.51
CA VAL A 60 -0.58 1.40 0.25
C VAL A 60 -0.01 0.00 0.05
N LEU A 61 -0.15 -0.51 -1.16
CA LEU A 61 0.41 -1.79 -1.56
C LEU A 61 1.93 -1.69 -1.69
N VAL A 62 2.64 -2.55 -0.98
CA VAL A 62 4.10 -2.72 -1.09
C VAL A 62 4.41 -3.85 -2.05
N TYR A 63 5.25 -3.56 -3.04
CA TYR A 63 5.72 -4.52 -4.03
C TYR A 63 7.24 -4.54 -4.10
N PHE A 64 7.79 -5.68 -4.53
CA PHE A 64 9.20 -5.83 -4.85
C PHE A 64 9.43 -5.72 -6.35
N LYS A 65 10.55 -5.11 -6.75
CA LYS A 65 10.94 -4.90 -8.15
C LYS A 65 12.44 -5.17 -8.34
N GLN A 66 12.77 -5.85 -9.43
CA GLN A 66 14.13 -5.96 -9.96
C GLN A 66 14.09 -5.87 -11.50
N PRO A 67 15.18 -5.46 -12.16
CA PRO A 67 15.19 -5.21 -13.62
C PRO A 67 14.73 -6.39 -14.49
N PHE A 68 14.96 -7.62 -14.03
CA PHE A 68 14.72 -8.84 -14.82
C PHE A 68 13.48 -9.62 -14.38
N MET A 69 12.65 -9.06 -13.50
CA MET A 69 11.47 -9.74 -13.01
C MET A 69 10.25 -8.82 -12.99
N LYS A 70 9.07 -9.42 -13.21
CA LYS A 70 7.81 -8.70 -13.02
C LYS A 70 7.68 -8.33 -11.53
N PRO A 71 7.28 -7.09 -11.19
CA PRO A 71 7.00 -6.73 -9.82
C PRO A 71 5.95 -7.64 -9.19
N PHE A 72 6.09 -7.91 -7.89
CA PHE A 72 5.12 -8.71 -7.14
C PHE A 72 4.83 -8.12 -5.78
N ASN A 73 3.58 -8.33 -5.35
CA ASN A 73 3.00 -7.77 -4.14
C ASN A 73 3.44 -8.56 -2.92
N LEU A 74 3.75 -7.87 -1.82
CA LEU A 74 4.32 -8.49 -0.62
C LEU A 74 3.58 -8.16 0.67
N ALA A 75 3.14 -6.92 0.83
CA ALA A 75 2.47 -6.44 2.03
C ALA A 75 1.68 -5.16 1.75
N PHE A 76 1.05 -4.64 2.80
CA PHE A 76 0.53 -3.29 2.83
C PHE A 76 1.30 -2.48 3.87
N LEU A 77 1.49 -1.20 3.60
CA LEU A 77 2.03 -0.22 4.52
C LEU A 77 0.93 0.81 4.80
N ASP A 78 0.75 1.18 6.05
CA ASP A 78 -0.27 2.14 6.43
C ASP A 78 0.36 3.53 6.58
N VAL A 79 -0.29 4.53 5.98
CA VAL A 79 0.08 5.94 6.08
C VAL A 79 -1.11 6.70 6.62
N ASP A 80 -0.91 7.46 7.68
CA ASP A 80 -1.91 8.32 8.26
C ASP A 80 -2.38 9.37 7.24
N ALA A 81 -3.67 9.42 6.94
CA ALA A 81 -4.19 10.26 5.86
C ALA A 81 -4.34 11.73 6.25
N GLU A 82 -4.25 12.06 7.54
CA GLU A 82 -4.30 13.43 8.05
C GLU A 82 -2.90 14.04 8.18
N THR A 83 -1.94 13.24 8.64
CA THR A 83 -0.59 13.72 8.96
C THR A 83 0.47 13.31 7.94
N GLY A 84 0.17 12.32 7.10
CA GLY A 84 1.16 11.67 6.25
C GLY A 84 2.20 10.84 7.01
N LYS A 85 1.98 10.56 8.30
CA LYS A 85 2.92 9.74 9.08
C LYS A 85 2.80 8.28 8.69
N VAL A 86 3.94 7.63 8.42
CA VAL A 86 4.00 6.19 8.18
C VAL A 86 3.85 5.44 9.50
N TYR A 87 3.05 4.37 9.49
CA TYR A 87 3.06 3.35 10.52
C TYR A 87 4.14 2.32 10.17
N PRO A 88 5.32 2.39 10.82
CA PRO A 88 6.48 1.64 10.37
C PRO A 88 6.26 0.14 10.58
N PHE A 89 6.85 -0.65 9.70
CA PHE A 89 7.04 -2.06 9.94
C PHE A 89 7.89 -2.27 11.19
N THR A 90 7.52 -3.29 11.96
CA THR A 90 8.38 -3.87 12.98
C THR A 90 9.60 -4.53 12.33
N GLU A 91 10.69 -4.70 13.07
CA GLU A 91 11.89 -5.39 12.59
C GLU A 91 11.56 -6.77 12.02
N TYR A 92 10.72 -7.54 12.71
CA TYR A 92 10.25 -8.85 12.26
C TYR A 92 9.51 -8.79 10.92
N GLN A 93 8.69 -7.76 10.69
CA GLN A 93 8.01 -7.56 9.40
C GLN A 93 8.99 -7.21 8.29
N ILE A 94 10.02 -6.40 8.57
CA ILE A 94 11.10 -6.09 7.62
C ILE A 94 11.85 -7.37 7.25
N GLU A 95 12.27 -8.17 8.24
CA GLU A 95 12.93 -9.47 8.01
C GLU A 95 12.06 -10.42 7.18
N THR A 96 10.77 -10.47 7.47
CA THR A 96 9.81 -11.28 6.71
C THR A 96 9.68 -10.81 5.26
N LEU A 97 9.61 -9.50 5.02
CA LEU A 97 9.57 -8.91 3.68
C LEU A 97 10.82 -9.27 2.87
N LEU A 98 12.00 -9.10 3.47
CA LEU A 98 13.27 -9.42 2.83
C LEU A 98 13.39 -10.92 2.52
N THR A 99 12.98 -11.78 3.46
CA THR A 99 12.97 -13.23 3.28
C THR A 99 12.05 -13.65 2.14
N ARG A 100 10.85 -13.07 2.06
CA ARG A 100 9.91 -13.34 0.95
C ARG A 100 10.49 -12.87 -0.38
N ALA A 101 11.05 -11.67 -0.41
CA ALA A 101 11.66 -11.12 -1.63
C ALA A 101 12.81 -12.01 -2.15
N ASP A 102 13.70 -12.45 -1.25
CA ASP A 102 14.81 -13.36 -1.57
C ASP A 102 14.31 -14.73 -2.08
N ALA A 103 13.30 -15.30 -1.42
CA ALA A 103 12.69 -16.56 -1.86
C ALA A 103 12.12 -16.44 -3.29
N PHE A 104 11.42 -15.35 -3.59
CA PHE A 104 10.88 -15.11 -4.93
C PHE A 104 11.98 -14.87 -5.98
N ALA A 105 13.05 -14.14 -5.63
CA ALA A 105 14.18 -13.91 -6.53
C ALA A 105 14.91 -15.22 -6.87
N LYS A 106 15.07 -16.12 -5.89
CA LYS A 106 15.66 -17.46 -6.10
C LYS A 106 14.81 -18.36 -6.99
N LEU A 107 13.49 -18.25 -6.93
CA LEU A 107 12.57 -19.00 -7.79
C LEU A 107 12.49 -18.45 -9.22
N ASN A 108 12.89 -17.19 -9.43
CA ASN A 108 12.87 -16.53 -10.73
C ASN A 108 14.27 -15.97 -11.05
N PRO A 109 15.29 -16.84 -11.21
CA PRO A 109 16.63 -16.37 -11.52
C PRO A 109 16.60 -15.61 -12.84
N PRO A 110 17.46 -14.58 -13.00
CA PRO A 110 17.57 -13.87 -14.27
C PRO A 110 17.84 -14.90 -15.36
N SER A 111 16.98 -14.92 -16.39
CA SER A 111 17.21 -15.75 -17.56
C SER A 111 18.60 -15.40 -18.09
N ALA A 112 19.53 -16.37 -18.04
CA ALA A 112 20.86 -16.19 -18.59
C ALA A 112 20.70 -15.71 -20.03
N THR A 113 21.06 -14.46 -20.30
CA THR A 113 21.04 -13.91 -21.65
C THR A 113 21.87 -14.86 -22.51
N PRO A 114 21.32 -15.50 -23.56
CA PRO A 114 22.16 -16.16 -24.53
C PRO A 114 23.02 -15.06 -25.12
N GLY A 115 24.34 -15.15 -24.93
CA GLY A 115 25.27 -14.22 -25.57
C GLY A 115 25.00 -14.22 -27.08
N GLY A 116 24.68 -13.04 -27.61
CA GLY A 116 24.51 -12.75 -29.02
C GLY A 116 25.34 -11.54 -29.38
#